data_AF-A0AAI9DYM9-F1
#
_entry.id   AF-A0AAI9DYM9-F1
#
_cell.length_a   1.000
_cell.length_b   1.000
_cell.length_c   1.000
_cell.angle_alpha   90.00
_cell.angle_beta   90.00
_cell.angle_gamma   90.00
#
_symmetry.space_group_name_H-M   'P 1'
#
loop_
_entity.id
_entity.type
_entity.pdbx_description
1 polymer ?
#
loop_
_entity_poly.entity_id
_entity_poly.type
_entity_poly.pdbx_seq_one_letter_code
_entity_poly.pdbx_strand_id
1 'polypeptide(L)'
;MYSRFMNDPLDEKYLLSPGISDSYADGEIPAEEIDVRDALIRFKVKGDQALSMNLFHRLFHYQRYREVRASFDKSRLTLVDVVNRSPFHKAAMRRIYSDFPEQSIARRVLVDFVR
;
A
#
# COMPACT_ATOMS: atom_id res chain seq x y z
N MET A 1 -24.96 1.67 6.06
CA MET A 1 -25.17 0.89 4.83
C MET A 1 -23.85 0.18 4.57
N TYR A 2 -23.83 -1.14 4.68
CA TYR A 2 -22.59 -1.93 4.55
C TYR A 2 -22.33 -2.22 3.07
N SER A 3 -21.08 -2.07 2.67
CA SER A 3 -20.63 -2.11 1.27
C SER A 3 -20.74 -3.51 0.67
N ARG A 4 -20.83 -3.59 -0.66
CA ARG A 4 -20.70 -4.86 -1.40
C ARG A 4 -19.39 -5.60 -1.10
N PHE A 5 -18.36 -4.90 -0.63
CA PHE A 5 -17.01 -5.43 -0.43
C PHE A 5 -16.76 -5.94 1.00
N MET A 6 -17.48 -5.46 2.01
CA MET A 6 -17.25 -5.82 3.42
C MET A 6 -18.49 -5.58 4.28
N ASN A 7 -18.70 -6.43 5.30
CA ASN A 7 -19.84 -6.31 6.21
C ASN A 7 -19.54 -5.32 7.35
N ASP A 8 -18.28 -5.16 7.74
CA ASP A 8 -17.82 -4.22 8.76
C ASP A 8 -16.55 -3.49 8.27
N PRO A 9 -16.40 -2.18 8.49
CA PRO A 9 -15.15 -1.45 8.20
C PRO A 9 -13.91 -1.96 8.97
N LEU A 10 -14.09 -2.78 10.00
CA LEU A 10 -13.03 -3.50 10.74
C LEU A 10 -12.77 -4.91 10.22
N ASP A 11 -13.57 -5.43 9.27
CA ASP A 11 -13.33 -6.74 8.68
C ASP A 11 -11.94 -6.78 8.06
N GLU A 12 -11.19 -7.86 8.27
CA GLU A 12 -9.82 -8.00 7.73
C GLU A 12 -9.79 -8.72 6.37
N LYS A 13 -10.95 -9.09 5.83
CA LYS A 13 -11.10 -9.74 4.53
C LYS A 13 -12.23 -9.11 3.73
N TYR A 14 -12.05 -9.03 2.42
CA TYR A 14 -13.14 -8.68 1.52
C TYR A 14 -14.09 -9.86 1.30
N LEU A 15 -15.38 -9.56 1.16
CA LEU A 15 -16.37 -10.48 0.61
C LEU A 15 -16.19 -10.67 -0.90
N LEU A 16 -15.89 -9.56 -1.58
CA LEU A 16 -15.61 -9.47 -3.00
C LEU A 16 -14.42 -8.55 -3.16
N SER A 17 -13.37 -8.99 -3.87
CA SER A 17 -12.22 -8.13 -4.13
C SER A 17 -12.66 -6.91 -4.94
N PRO A 18 -12.43 -5.68 -4.42
CA PRO A 18 -12.72 -4.46 -5.15
C PRO A 18 -11.70 -4.18 -6.27
N GLY A 19 -10.65 -5.02 -6.41
CA GLY A 19 -9.54 -4.77 -7.33
C GLY A 19 -8.80 -3.46 -7.03
N ILE A 20 -8.05 -2.97 -8.01
CA ILE A 20 -7.52 -1.61 -8.04
C ILE A 20 -8.33 -0.85 -9.10
N SER A 21 -9.22 0.04 -8.66
CA SER A 21 -10.01 0.93 -9.54
C SER A 21 -9.52 2.37 -9.39
N ASP A 22 -9.60 3.15 -10.48
CA ASP A 22 -9.28 4.58 -10.47
C ASP A 22 -10.32 5.41 -9.71
N SER A 23 -11.51 4.85 -9.47
CA SER A 23 -12.55 5.47 -8.65
C SER A 23 -13.44 4.43 -7.97
N TYR A 24 -13.83 4.72 -6.73
CA TYR A 24 -14.89 4.04 -5.98
C TYR A 24 -16.00 5.06 -5.75
N ALA A 25 -17.26 4.64 -5.78
CA ALA A 25 -18.36 5.55 -5.46
C ALA A 25 -18.34 5.91 -3.96
N ASP A 26 -18.85 7.09 -3.61
CA ASP A 26 -18.89 7.55 -2.22
C ASP A 26 -19.65 6.53 -1.34
N GLY A 27 -18.97 6.02 -0.31
CA GLY A 27 -19.50 5.02 0.62
C GLY A 27 -19.35 3.56 0.16
N GLU A 28 -18.80 3.28 -1.03
CA GLU A 28 -18.46 1.91 -1.43
C GLU A 28 -17.27 1.36 -0.63
N ILE A 29 -16.32 2.21 -0.27
CA ILE A 29 -15.14 1.82 0.51
C ILE A 29 -14.93 2.87 1.62
N PRO A 30 -14.50 2.48 2.83
CA PRO A 30 -14.18 3.43 3.88
C PRO A 30 -13.12 4.44 3.44
N ALA A 31 -13.24 5.70 3.89
CA ALA A 31 -12.28 6.75 3.56
C ALA A 31 -10.85 6.38 4.02
N GLU A 32 -10.73 5.67 5.13
CA GLU A 32 -9.46 5.17 5.67
C GLU A 32 -8.80 4.16 4.72
N GLU A 33 -9.59 3.40 3.98
CA GLU A 33 -9.06 2.47 2.99
C GLU A 33 -8.60 3.19 1.71
N ILE A 34 -9.27 4.28 1.33
CA ILE A 34 -8.80 5.16 0.24
C ILE A 34 -7.42 5.74 0.60
N ASP A 35 -7.27 6.25 1.83
CA ASP A 35 -5.99 6.79 2.31
C ASP A 35 -4.86 5.75 2.29
N VAL A 36 -5.15 4.51 2.72
CA VAL A 36 -4.17 3.40 2.68
C VAL A 36 -3.82 3.04 1.24
N ARG A 37 -4.80 2.95 0.34
CA ARG A 37 -4.58 2.65 -1.09
C ARG A 37 -3.72 3.72 -1.75
N ASP A 38 -3.98 4.98 -1.49
CA ASP A 38 -3.19 6.10 -1.98
C ASP A 38 -1.74 6.04 -1.52
N ALA A 39 -1.51 5.75 -0.24
CA ALA A 39 -0.17 5.59 0.32
C ALA A 39 0.56 4.39 -0.32
N LEU A 40 -0.15 3.28 -0.55
CA LEU A 40 0.38 2.09 -1.21
C LEU A 40 0.75 2.34 -2.68
N ILE A 41 -0.08 3.06 -3.44
CA ILE A 41 0.22 3.42 -4.83
C ILE A 41 1.48 4.28 -4.88
N ARG A 42 1.61 5.30 -4.02
CA ARG A 42 2.81 6.13 -3.93
C ARG A 42 4.05 5.32 -3.57
N PHE A 43 3.92 4.37 -2.65
CA PHE A 43 5.00 3.45 -2.27
C PHE A 43 5.42 2.57 -3.44
N LYS A 44 4.47 1.99 -4.18
CA LYS A 44 4.74 1.17 -5.37
C LYS A 44 5.43 1.98 -6.47
N VAL A 45 4.89 3.15 -6.83
CA VAL A 45 5.46 4.02 -7.88
C VAL A 45 6.90 4.42 -7.53
N LYS A 46 7.17 4.78 -6.27
CA LYS A 46 8.53 5.10 -5.83
C LYS A 46 9.44 3.87 -5.75
N GLY A 47 8.90 2.71 -5.38
CA GLY A 47 9.61 1.43 -5.41
C GLY A 47 10.02 1.04 -6.82
N ASP A 48 9.10 1.13 -7.79
CA ASP A 48 9.36 0.87 -9.20
C ASP A 48 10.35 1.90 -9.78
N GLN A 49 10.28 3.16 -9.35
CA GLN A 49 11.28 4.17 -9.70
C GLN A 49 12.67 3.85 -9.13
N ALA A 50 12.74 3.30 -7.91
CA ALA A 50 13.99 2.85 -7.29
C ALA A 50 14.56 1.58 -7.93
N LEU A 51 13.70 0.68 -8.40
CA LEU A 51 14.08 -0.58 -9.06
C LEU A 51 14.46 -0.37 -10.53
N SER A 52 13.81 0.56 -11.23
CA SER A 52 14.15 0.96 -12.61
C SER A 52 15.46 1.74 -12.72
N MET A 53 16.05 2.17 -11.60
CA MET A 53 17.46 2.60 -11.58
C MET A 53 18.37 1.41 -11.86
N ASN A 54 18.82 1.32 -13.12
CA ASN A 54 19.75 0.30 -13.60
C ASN A 54 20.94 0.09 -12.64
N LEU A 55 21.41 -1.16 -12.50
CA LEU A 55 22.57 -1.52 -11.65
C LEU A 55 23.78 -0.62 -11.88
N PHE A 56 24.02 -0.22 -13.14
CA PHE A 56 25.09 0.71 -13.52
C PHE A 56 24.88 2.13 -12.99
N HIS A 57 23.65 2.65 -12.96
CA HIS A 57 23.36 3.94 -12.31
C HIS A 57 23.47 3.86 -10.78
N ARG A 58 23.16 2.71 -10.19
CA ARG A 58 23.31 2.45 -8.75
C ARG A 58 24.78 2.49 -8.31
N LEU A 59 25.67 1.99 -9.17
CA LEU A 59 27.11 1.94 -8.91
C LEU A 59 27.83 3.26 -9.23
N PHE A 60 27.42 3.97 -10.30
CA PHE A 60 28.09 5.21 -10.75
C PHE A 60 27.49 6.52 -10.19
N HIS A 61 26.21 6.56 -9.80
CA HIS A 61 25.54 7.76 -9.28
C HIS A 61 25.01 7.57 -7.85
N TYR A 62 25.95 7.41 -6.91
CA TYR A 62 25.69 7.13 -5.50
C TYR A 62 24.80 8.18 -4.79
N GLN A 63 24.90 9.46 -5.18
CA GLN A 63 24.07 10.54 -4.62
C GLN A 63 22.60 10.41 -5.03
N ARG A 64 22.32 10.23 -6.33
CA ARG A 64 20.95 10.07 -6.85
C ARG A 64 20.31 8.78 -6.36
N TYR A 65 21.11 7.72 -6.18
CA TYR A 65 20.65 6.50 -5.51
C TYR A 65 20.26 6.75 -4.05
N ARG A 66 21.04 7.54 -3.30
CA ARG A 66 20.74 7.90 -1.91
C ARG A 66 19.46 8.74 -1.81
N GLU A 67 19.23 9.65 -2.74
CA GLU A 67 18.00 10.45 -2.82
C GLU A 67 16.77 9.59 -3.14
N VAL A 68 16.86 8.69 -4.10
CA VAL A 68 15.76 7.78 -4.44
C VAL A 68 15.48 6.82 -3.29
N ARG A 69 16.52 6.32 -2.62
CA ARG A 69 16.36 5.50 -1.41
C ARG A 69 15.72 6.29 -0.26
N ALA A 70 16.14 7.53 -0.03
CA ALA A 70 15.53 8.40 0.97
C ALA A 70 14.06 8.72 0.64
N SER A 71 13.73 8.91 -0.65
CA SER A 71 12.35 9.10 -1.12
C SER A 71 11.47 7.87 -0.88
N PHE A 72 12.04 6.67 -1.09
CA PHE A 72 11.41 5.38 -0.79
C PHE A 72 11.20 5.18 0.71
N ASP A 73 12.23 5.42 1.53
CA ASP A 73 12.13 5.31 2.99
C ASP A 73 11.10 6.31 3.54
N LYS A 74 11.03 7.52 2.97
CA LYS A 74 9.99 8.50 3.33
C LYS A 74 8.59 7.99 2.99
N SER A 75 8.37 7.41 1.81
CA SER A 75 7.05 6.82 1.49
C SER A 75 6.72 5.62 2.37
N ARG A 76 7.72 4.82 2.76
CA ARG A 76 7.54 3.72 3.70
C ARG A 76 7.08 4.26 5.06
N LEU A 77 7.73 5.30 5.58
CA LEU A 77 7.34 5.93 6.84
C LEU A 77 5.93 6.54 6.77
N THR A 78 5.59 7.21 5.67
CA THR A 78 4.23 7.72 5.46
C THR A 78 3.19 6.60 5.44
N LEU A 79 3.48 5.47 4.80
CA LEU A 79 2.58 4.31 4.80
C LEU A 79 2.42 3.73 6.21
N VAL A 80 3.51 3.60 6.99
CA VAL A 80 3.45 3.15 8.39
C VAL A 80 2.61 4.11 9.25
N ASP A 81 2.77 5.41 9.05
CA ASP A 81 2.01 6.44 9.79
C ASP A 81 0.51 6.35 9.49
N VAL A 82 0.13 6.27 8.21
CA VAL A 82 -1.26 6.12 7.77
C VAL A 82 -1.87 4.83 8.32
N VAL A 83 -1.18 3.70 8.20
CA VAL A 83 -1.69 2.40 8.69
C VAL A 83 -1.90 2.39 10.21
N ASN A 84 -1.02 3.07 10.95
CA ASN A 84 -1.12 3.15 12.41
C ASN A 84 -2.00 4.31 12.92
N ARG A 85 -2.57 5.12 12.02
CA ARG A 85 -3.37 6.29 12.38
C ARG A 85 -4.67 5.93 13.08
N SER A 86 -5.31 4.83 12.69
CA SER A 86 -6.50 4.32 13.38
C SER A 86 -6.67 2.81 13.17
N PRO A 87 -7.48 2.14 14.02
CA PRO A 87 -7.81 0.72 13.85
C PRO A 87 -8.43 0.40 12.49
N PHE A 88 -9.21 1.34 11.92
CA PHE A 88 -9.81 1.20 10.59
C PHE A 88 -8.78 1.20 9.46
N HIS A 89 -7.72 2.02 9.57
CA HIS A 89 -6.61 2.00 8.61
C HIS A 89 -5.84 0.67 8.68
N LYS A 90 -5.67 0.12 9.90
CA LYS A 90 -5.01 -1.18 10.08
C LYS A 90 -5.86 -2.33 9.51
N ALA A 91 -7.17 -2.30 9.72
CA ALA A 91 -8.10 -3.26 9.12
C ALA A 91 -8.10 -3.17 7.59
N ALA A 92 -8.11 -1.96 7.02
CA ALA A 92 -7.99 -1.73 5.59
C ALA A 92 -6.69 -2.32 5.00
N MET A 93 -5.56 -2.08 5.65
CA MET A 93 -4.28 -2.65 5.24
C MET A 93 -4.29 -4.19 5.28
N ARG A 94 -4.93 -4.79 6.30
CA ARG A 94 -5.10 -6.25 6.42
C ARG A 94 -6.01 -6.84 5.35
N ARG A 95 -7.10 -6.13 4.99
CA ARG A 95 -7.95 -6.51 3.85
C ARG A 95 -7.18 -6.53 2.56
N ILE A 96 -6.51 -5.41 2.25
CA ILE A 96 -5.69 -5.27 1.05
C ILE A 96 -4.61 -6.35 1.01
N TYR A 97 -3.93 -6.60 2.13
CA TYR A 97 -2.93 -7.67 2.26
C TYR A 97 -3.51 -9.06 1.96
N SER A 98 -4.71 -9.35 2.48
CA SER A 98 -5.38 -10.64 2.29
C SER A 98 -5.82 -10.89 0.85
N ASP A 99 -6.05 -9.82 0.09
CA ASP A 99 -6.43 -9.86 -1.33
C ASP A 99 -5.26 -10.25 -2.25
N PHE A 100 -4.01 -9.96 -1.85
CA PHE A 100 -2.85 -10.33 -2.65
C PHE A 100 -2.57 -11.85 -2.60
N PRO A 101 -2.24 -12.48 -3.74
CA PRO A 101 -1.88 -13.90 -3.76
C PRO A 101 -0.64 -14.16 -2.89
N GLU A 102 -0.64 -15.30 -2.17
CA GLU A 102 0.39 -15.66 -1.19
C GLU A 102 1.81 -15.61 -1.74
N GLN A 103 1.96 -15.94 -3.02
CA GLN A 103 3.25 -16.05 -3.69
C GLN A 103 3.76 -14.71 -4.25
N SER A 104 2.93 -13.65 -4.22
CA SER A 104 3.27 -12.36 -4.82
C SER A 104 4.37 -11.64 -4.03
N ILE A 105 5.28 -10.98 -4.77
CA ILE A 105 6.33 -10.13 -4.19
C ILE A 105 5.69 -8.98 -3.39
N ALA A 106 4.55 -8.46 -3.87
CA ALA A 106 3.76 -7.45 -3.16
C ALA A 106 3.38 -7.91 -1.75
N ARG A 107 2.80 -9.10 -1.58
CA ARG A 107 2.41 -9.60 -0.25
C ARG A 107 3.60 -9.76 0.70
N ARG A 108 4.77 -10.18 0.18
CA ARG A 108 6.00 -10.26 0.98
C ARG A 108 6.47 -8.90 1.49
N VAL A 109 6.35 -7.85 0.68
CA VAL A 109 6.71 -6.49 1.09
C VAL A 109 5.68 -5.91 2.07
N LEU A 110 4.40 -6.23 1.87
CA LEU A 110 3.32 -5.69 2.70
C LEU A 110 3.21 -6.34 4.09
N VAL A 111 3.80 -7.52 4.31
CA VAL A 111 3.77 -8.21 5.61
C VAL A 111 4.39 -7.36 6.73
N ASP A 112 5.41 -6.55 6.39
CA ASP A 112 6.11 -5.67 7.33
C ASP A 112 5.22 -4.56 7.90
N PHE A 113 4.09 -4.26 7.26
CA PHE A 113 3.17 -3.20 7.65
C PHE A 113 1.93 -3.72 8.39
N VAL A 114 1.69 -5.04 8.35
CA VAL A 114 0.50 -5.68 8.93
C VAL A 114 0.79 -6.29 10.31
N ARG A 115 2.06 -6.62 10.56
CA ARG A 115 2.57 -7.21 11.81
C ARG A 115 2.37 -6.25 12.99
#